data_AF-A0A223PEN6-F1
#
_entry.id   AF-A0A223PEN6-F1
#
_cell.length_a   1.000
_cell.length_b   1.000
_cell.length_c   1.000
_cell.angle_alpha   90.00
_cell.angle_beta   90.00
_cell.angle_gamma   90.00
#
_symmetry.space_group_name_H-M   'P 1'
#
loop_
_entity.id
_entity.type
_entity.pdbx_description
1 polymer ?
#
loop_
_entity_poly.entity_id
_entity_poly.type
_entity_poly.pdbx_seq_one_letter_code
_entity_poly.pdbx_strand_id
1 'polypeptide(L)'
;MKLKITNIRDRNDLAKERVVMKVELGGNLGEYLLIQSSYSENSVTNGVYETYWFPDKDVSAGDFVVVYSKTGINSEKPFNGVKSHFFYLGKSHPIWDTKDRAAVLMHAPVWESFKPE
;
A
#
# COMPACT_ATOMS: atom_id res chain seq x y z
N MET A 1 -7.86 9.80 10.34
CA MET A 1 -6.52 9.46 9.80
C MET A 1 -6.33 10.10 8.43
N LYS A 2 -5.08 10.36 8.02
CA LYS A 2 -4.75 10.76 6.65
C LYS A 2 -3.45 10.10 6.20
N LEU A 3 -3.52 9.28 5.17
CA LEU A 3 -2.38 8.57 4.56
C LEU A 3 -2.21 9.03 3.11
N LYS A 4 -0.96 9.17 2.67
CA LYS A 4 -0.64 9.66 1.32
C LYS A 4 0.41 8.79 0.65
N ILE A 5 0.16 8.34 -0.57
CA ILE A 5 1.20 7.74 -1.42
C ILE A 5 2.20 8.84 -1.81
N THR A 6 3.47 8.58 -1.54
CA THR A 6 4.57 9.51 -1.86
C THR A 6 5.40 9.02 -3.03
N ASN A 7 5.46 7.70 -3.25
CA ASN A 7 6.26 7.12 -4.32
C ASN A 7 5.95 5.65 -4.56
N ILE A 8 6.29 5.19 -5.77
CA ILE A 8 6.55 3.79 -6.09
C ILE A 8 8.05 3.72 -6.42
N ARG A 9 8.82 3.07 -5.55
CA ARG A 9 10.29 3.01 -5.67
C ARG A 9 10.74 1.71 -6.30
N ASP A 10 11.86 1.78 -7.02
CA ASP A 10 12.60 0.62 -7.53
C ASP A 10 11.73 -0.32 -8.40
N ARG A 11 10.92 0.28 -9.28
CA ARG A 11 10.09 -0.44 -10.25
C ARG A 11 10.93 -1.40 -11.07
N ASN A 12 10.42 -2.61 -11.33
CA ASN A 12 11.12 -3.71 -12.01
C ASN A 12 12.24 -4.40 -11.22
N ASP A 13 12.60 -3.94 -10.01
CA ASP A 13 13.56 -4.63 -9.13
C ASP A 13 12.79 -5.30 -7.98
N LEU A 14 12.37 -6.56 -8.15
CA LEU A 14 11.57 -7.28 -7.15
C LEU A 14 12.16 -7.23 -5.73
N ALA A 15 13.50 -7.23 -5.62
CA ALA A 15 14.16 -7.23 -4.32
C ALA A 15 13.90 -5.94 -3.53
N LYS A 16 13.62 -4.83 -4.21
CA LYS A 16 13.47 -3.49 -3.64
C LYS A 16 12.12 -2.83 -3.93
N GLU A 17 11.37 -3.30 -4.92
CA GLU A 17 10.14 -2.69 -5.40
C GLU A 17 9.13 -2.53 -4.27
N ARG A 18 8.68 -1.28 -4.06
CA ARG A 18 7.77 -0.93 -2.96
C ARG A 18 6.96 0.32 -3.21
N VAL A 19 5.75 0.36 -2.67
CA VAL A 19 4.97 1.58 -2.50
C VAL A 19 5.31 2.20 -1.15
N VAL A 20 5.59 3.51 -1.15
CA VAL A 20 5.93 4.28 0.05
C VAL A 20 4.84 5.31 0.31
N MET A 21 4.27 5.26 1.50
CA MET A 21 3.26 6.19 1.98
C MET A 21 3.72 6.89 3.25
N LYS A 22 3.20 8.10 3.47
CA LYS A 22 3.44 8.90 4.68
C LYS A 22 2.13 9.13 5.41
N VAL A 23 2.14 8.91 6.72
CA VAL A 23 1.03 9.25 7.61
C VAL A 23 1.07 10.75 7.87
N GLU A 24 0.11 11.50 7.33
CA GLU A 24 -0.01 12.94 7.55
C GLU A 24 -0.81 13.25 8.83
N LEU A 25 -1.77 12.38 9.18
CA LEU A 25 -2.54 12.43 10.43
C LEU A 25 -2.76 11.00 10.94
N GLY A 26 -2.44 10.77 12.22
CA GLY A 26 -2.53 9.45 12.86
C GLY A 26 -3.96 8.87 12.93
N GLY A 27 -4.04 7.60 13.31
CA GLY A 27 -5.27 6.83 13.45
C GLY A 27 -5.07 5.35 13.10
N ASN A 28 -6.17 4.65 12.81
CA ASN A 28 -6.14 3.23 12.48
C ASN A 28 -5.87 2.98 10.99
N LEU A 29 -4.72 2.40 10.67
CA LEU A 29 -4.31 2.03 9.32
C LEU A 29 -5.23 1.00 8.65
N GLY A 30 -5.92 0.18 9.45
CA GLY A 30 -6.85 -0.85 8.96
C GLY A 30 -8.03 -0.30 8.15
N GLU A 31 -8.31 1.00 8.23
CA GLU A 31 -9.34 1.67 7.45
C GLU A 31 -8.94 1.90 5.97
N TYR A 32 -7.74 1.47 5.56
CA TYR A 32 -7.22 1.73 4.21
C TYR A 32 -6.99 0.46 3.40
N LEU A 33 -7.08 0.61 2.08
CA LEU A 33 -6.65 -0.38 1.11
C LEU A 33 -5.67 0.25 0.12
N LEU A 34 -4.60 -0.47 -0.20
CA LEU A 34 -3.76 -0.16 -1.35
C LEU A 34 -4.19 -1.03 -2.52
N ILE A 35 -4.57 -0.41 -3.63
CA ILE A 35 -5.05 -1.08 -4.83
C ILE A 35 -4.11 -0.76 -5.99
N GLN A 36 -3.70 -1.78 -6.73
CA GLN A 36 -3.11 -1.63 -8.05
C GLN A 36 -4.23 -1.63 -9.08
N SER A 37 -4.40 -0.49 -9.74
CA SER A 37 -5.41 -0.31 -10.79
C SER A 37 -4.76 -0.05 -12.15
N SER A 38 -5.44 -0.42 -13.24
CA SER A 38 -5.00 -0.01 -14.58
C SER A 38 -5.18 1.50 -14.75
N TYR A 39 -4.27 2.11 -15.51
CA TYR A 39 -4.23 3.55 -15.75
C TYR A 39 -4.17 3.84 -17.25
N SER A 40 -5.13 4.62 -17.74
CA SER A 40 -5.22 5.03 -19.14
C SER A 40 -5.80 6.44 -19.22
N GLU A 41 -5.43 7.20 -20.26
CA GLU A 41 -6.03 8.53 -20.52
C GLU A 41 -5.99 9.47 -19.30
N ASN A 42 -4.90 9.41 -18.53
CA ASN A 42 -4.71 10.16 -17.28
C ASN A 42 -5.72 9.87 -16.16
N SER A 43 -6.33 8.69 -16.18
CA SER A 43 -7.31 8.25 -15.20
C SER A 43 -7.04 6.82 -14.76
N VAL A 44 -7.44 6.50 -13.52
CA VAL A 44 -7.60 5.11 -13.10
C VAL A 44 -8.81 4.51 -13.80
N THR A 45 -8.79 3.19 -14.01
CA THR A 45 -9.89 2.45 -14.64
C THR A 45 -10.47 1.43 -13.65
N ASN A 46 -11.47 0.68 -14.10
CA ASN A 46 -12.04 -0.42 -13.32
C ASN A 46 -11.15 -1.69 -13.28
N GLY A 47 -10.04 -1.72 -14.02
CA GLY A 47 -9.10 -2.84 -13.93
C GLY A 47 -8.40 -2.82 -12.58
N VAL A 48 -8.57 -3.89 -11.80
CA VAL A 48 -7.96 -4.10 -10.49
C VAL A 48 -7.18 -5.40 -10.52
N TYR A 49 -5.93 -5.37 -10.04
CA TYR A 49 -5.02 -6.53 -10.07
C TYR A 49 -4.67 -7.00 -8.68
N GLU A 50 -3.95 -6.16 -7.94
CA GLU A 50 -3.42 -6.48 -6.63
C GLU A 50 -4.01 -5.56 -5.58
N THR A 51 -4.40 -6.12 -4.45
CA THR A 51 -4.98 -5.36 -3.34
C THR A 51 -4.32 -5.77 -2.03
N TYR A 52 -3.93 -4.78 -1.23
CA TYR A 52 -3.47 -4.98 0.14
C TYR A 52 -4.46 -4.36 1.10
N TRP A 53 -5.05 -5.19 1.96
CA TRP A 53 -5.86 -4.77 3.10
C TRP A 53 -4.92 -4.60 4.28
N PHE A 54 -4.82 -3.38 4.81
CA PHE A 54 -4.00 -3.18 5.99
C PHE A 54 -4.69 -3.79 7.22
N PRO A 55 -3.92 -4.39 8.15
CA PRO A 55 -4.48 -4.83 9.43
C PRO A 55 -4.78 -3.62 10.32
N ASP A 56 -5.67 -3.82 11.29
CA ASP A 56 -5.89 -2.85 12.36
C ASP A 56 -4.57 -2.55 13.07
N LYS A 57 -4.20 -1.28 13.05
CA LYS A 57 -2.93 -0.80 13.57
C LYS A 57 -2.94 0.71 13.76
N ASP A 58 -2.65 1.14 14.98
CA ASP A 58 -2.44 2.55 15.28
C ASP A 58 -1.13 3.05 14.70
N VAL A 59 -1.21 4.17 13.97
CA VAL A 59 -0.07 4.87 13.39
C VAL A 59 -0.08 6.35 13.78
N SER A 60 1.11 6.95 13.91
CA SER A 60 1.29 8.35 14.30
C SER A 60 1.62 9.23 13.10
N ALA A 61 1.30 10.53 13.20
CA ALA A 61 1.70 11.49 12.17
C ALA A 61 3.23 11.51 12.02
N GLY A 62 3.71 11.47 10.78
CA GLY A 62 5.14 11.38 10.46
C GLY A 62 5.62 9.95 10.19
N ASP A 63 4.88 8.92 10.60
CA ASP A 63 5.22 7.53 10.30
C ASP A 63 5.20 7.22 8.80
N PHE A 64 5.92 6.18 8.43
CA PHE A 64 5.95 5.65 7.06
C PHE A 64 5.26 4.30 6.99
N VAL A 65 4.47 4.11 5.94
CA VAL A 65 3.89 2.81 5.59
C VAL A 65 4.54 2.37 4.27
N VAL A 66 5.14 1.20 4.27
CA VAL A 66 5.92 0.68 3.14
C VAL A 66 5.38 -0.69 2.77
N VAL A 67 4.90 -0.84 1.54
CA VAL A 67 4.40 -2.11 1.02
C VAL A 67 5.34 -2.60 -0.07
N TYR A 68 6.09 -3.66 0.21
CA TYR A 68 6.93 -4.35 -0.77
C TYR A 68 6.10 -5.29 -1.63
N SER A 69 6.45 -5.40 -2.93
CA SER A 69 5.80 -6.36 -3.83
C SER A 69 6.11 -7.81 -3.47
N LYS A 70 7.35 -8.08 -3.05
CA LYS A 70 7.86 -9.43 -2.75
C LYS A 70 7.25 -10.08 -1.50
N THR A 71 7.59 -11.34 -1.29
CA THR A 71 7.37 -12.06 -0.02
C THR A 71 8.22 -11.49 1.12
N GLY A 72 7.66 -11.50 2.32
CA GLY A 72 8.34 -11.12 3.55
C GLY A 72 7.43 -11.26 4.76
N ILE A 73 7.97 -10.90 5.93
CA ILE A 73 7.25 -10.91 7.19
C ILE A 73 7.06 -9.46 7.62
N ASN A 74 5.80 -9.10 7.90
CA ASN A 74 5.44 -7.76 8.35
C ASN A 74 6.27 -7.38 9.58
N SER A 75 6.78 -6.14 9.61
CA SER A 75 7.64 -5.68 10.69
C SER A 75 7.55 -4.17 10.87
N GLU A 76 8.11 -3.68 11.97
CA GLU A 76 8.19 -2.26 12.28
C GLU A 76 9.62 -1.90 12.65
N LYS A 77 10.08 -0.72 12.22
CA LYS A 77 11.38 -0.20 12.64
C LYS A 77 11.29 1.27 13.03
N PRO A 78 11.80 1.66 14.20
CA PRO A 78 11.95 3.07 14.54
C PRO A 78 13.08 3.70 13.73
N PHE A 79 12.93 4.97 13.37
CA PHE A 79 13.97 5.78 12.74
C PHE A 79 13.75 7.26 13.09
N ASN A 80 14.72 7.91 13.73
CA ASN A 80 14.68 9.34 14.06
C ASN A 80 13.37 9.82 14.71
N GLY A 81 12.83 9.05 15.66
CA GLY A 81 11.62 9.41 16.40
C GLY A 81 10.29 9.15 15.65
N VAL A 82 10.35 8.62 14.43
CA VAL A 82 9.17 8.09 13.71
C VAL A 82 9.28 6.58 13.53
N LYS A 83 8.17 5.94 13.16
CA LYS A 83 8.12 4.49 12.91
C LYS A 83 7.86 4.22 11.42
N SER A 84 8.54 3.22 10.89
CA SER A 84 8.25 2.64 9.57
C SER A 84 7.58 1.29 9.75
N HIS A 85 6.43 1.11 9.10
CA HIS A 85 5.65 -0.12 9.08
C HIS A 85 5.83 -0.80 7.72
N PHE A 86 6.36 -2.01 7.72
CA PHE A 86 6.69 -2.78 6.53
C PHE A 86 5.68 -3.90 6.32
N PHE A 87 5.14 -3.96 5.10
CA PHE A 87 4.15 -4.92 4.63
C PHE A 87 4.61 -5.55 3.31
N TYR A 88 4.06 -6.71 2.98
CA TYR A 88 4.52 -7.54 1.85
C TYR A 88 3.34 -8.17 1.10
N LEU A 89 3.29 -7.98 -0.23
CA LEU A 89 2.24 -8.53 -1.11
C LEU A 89 2.46 -10.01 -1.48
N GLY A 90 3.64 -10.57 -1.26
CA GLY A 90 3.90 -11.99 -1.50
C GLY A 90 4.11 -12.38 -2.96
N LYS A 91 4.49 -11.43 -3.83
CA LYS A 91 4.67 -11.69 -5.27
C LYS A 91 6.04 -12.27 -5.58
N SER A 92 6.08 -13.13 -6.60
CA SER A 92 7.29 -13.77 -7.13
C SER A 92 7.92 -13.00 -8.29
N HIS A 93 7.29 -11.92 -8.75
CA HIS A 93 7.76 -11.02 -9.81
C HIS A 93 7.40 -9.56 -9.48
N PRO A 94 8.11 -8.56 -10.04
CA PRO A 94 7.71 -7.16 -9.93
C PRO A 94 6.28 -6.97 -10.46
N ILE A 95 5.52 -6.05 -9.87
CA ILE A 95 4.15 -5.75 -10.31
C ILE A 95 4.02 -4.32 -10.85
N TRP A 96 5.01 -3.46 -10.61
CA TRP A 96 5.03 -2.08 -11.14
C TRP A 96 5.86 -1.97 -12.42
N ASP A 97 5.87 -3.03 -13.22
CA ASP A 97 6.71 -3.22 -14.41
C ASP A 97 6.19 -2.53 -15.68
N THR A 98 4.92 -2.10 -15.65
CA THR A 98 4.20 -1.55 -16.79
C THR A 98 3.75 -0.11 -16.55
N LYS A 99 3.59 0.68 -17.62
CA LYS A 99 3.24 2.11 -17.53
C LYS A 99 1.74 2.37 -17.33
N ASP A 100 0.92 1.35 -17.53
CA ASP A 100 -0.55 1.37 -17.42
C ASP A 100 -1.01 0.89 -16.04
N ARG A 101 -0.21 1.10 -15.00
CA ARG A 101 -0.53 0.75 -13.61
C ARG A 101 -0.39 1.96 -12.70
N ALA A 102 -1.37 2.15 -11.82
CA ALA A 102 -1.37 3.18 -10.78
C ALA A 102 -1.62 2.57 -9.40
N ALA A 103 -0.98 3.15 -8.38
CA ALA A 103 -1.29 2.86 -6.99
C ALA A 103 -2.44 3.78 -6.53
N VAL A 104 -3.53 3.17 -6.09
CA VAL A 104 -4.70 3.84 -5.54
C VAL A 104 -4.77 3.55 -4.06
N LEU A 105 -4.94 4.60 -3.25
CA LEU A 105 -5.17 4.46 -1.83
C LEU A 105 -6.64 4.77 -1.55
N MET A 106 -7.38 3.79 -1.08
CA MET A 106 -8.79 3.92 -0.72
C MET A 106 -8.93 4.00 0.80
N HIS A 107 -9.69 4.98 1.30
CA HIS A 107 -10.13 5.04 2.69
C HIS A 107 -11.53 4.43 2.76
N ALA A 108 -11.63 3.26 3.40
CA ALA A 108 -12.86 2.48 3.50
C ALA A 108 -13.07 2.03 4.97
N PRO A 109 -13.42 2.95 5.87
CA PRO A 109 -13.66 2.64 7.29
C PRO A 109 -14.93 1.80 7.50
N VAL A 110 -15.82 1.78 6.50
CA VAL A 110 -17.02 0.95 6.48
C VAL A 110 -17.00 0.17 5.16
N TRP A 111 -17.14 -1.14 5.26
CA TRP A 111 -17.20 -2.05 4.11
C TRP A 111 -18.10 -3.23 4.46
N GLU A 112 -18.61 -3.89 3.42
CA GLU A 112 -19.42 -5.09 3.54
C GLU A 112 -18.89 -6.18 2.60
N SER A 113 -19.14 -7.43 2.94
CA SER A 113 -18.84 -8.57 2.08
C SER A 113 -19.98 -9.57 2.16
N PHE A 114 -20.37 -10.11 1.01
CA PHE A 114 -21.18 -11.31 0.98
C PHE A 114 -20.24 -12.52 1.14
N LYS A 115 -20.44 -13.32 2.19
CA LYS A 115 -19.67 -14.55 2.37
C LYS A 115 -20.13 -15.56 1.33
N PRO A 116 -19.23 -16.13 0.50
CA PRO A 116 -19.56 -17.30 -0.28
C PRO A 116 -19.87 -18.44 0.71
N GLU A 117 -21.00 -19.13 0.51
CA GLU A 117 -21.30 -20.40 1.16
C GLU A 117 -20.34 -21.52 0.70
#